data_AF-A0A7W0CIL5-F1
#
_entry.id   AF-A0A7W0CIL5-F1
#
_cell.length_a   1.000
_cell.length_b   1.000
_cell.length_c   1.000
_cell.angle_alpha   90.00
_cell.angle_beta   90.00
_cell.angle_gamma   90.00
#
_symmetry.space_group_name_H-M   'P 1'
#
loop_
_entity.id
_entity.type
_entity.pdbx_description
1 polymer ?
#
loop_
_entity_poly.entity_id
_entity_poly.type
_entity_poly.pdbx_seq_one_letter_code
_entity_poly.pdbx_strand_id
1 'polypeptide(L)'
;MILVAILLLASVLAVMMWRRRNRVTVRVEIPLFMPVEIQAEAHDLIEAGEFDQAVILIRKAGQVSRFEAWQTASALRDGFVGSDFPARWPEDLAEPVGRFLDEGRRKAAVFLVRVEKGMDAERAEQFVSAIESAR
;
A
#
# COMPACT_ATOMS: atom_id res chain seq x y z
N MET A 1 -18.22 -12.15 38.21
CA MET A 1 -17.51 -10.92 37.77
C MET A 1 -16.47 -11.19 36.70
N ILE A 2 -15.55 -12.16 36.87
CA ILE A 2 -14.49 -12.48 35.89
C ILE A 2 -15.05 -12.85 34.50
N LEU A 3 -16.13 -13.64 34.45
CA LEU A 3 -16.74 -14.08 33.19
C LEU A 3 -17.29 -12.92 32.34
N VAL A 4 -17.79 -11.87 32.99
CA VAL A 4 -18.33 -10.67 32.32
C VAL A 4 -17.19 -9.84 31.72
N ALA A 5 -16.05 -9.74 32.41
CA ALA A 5 -14.88 -9.02 31.92
C ALA A 5 -14.28 -9.66 30.66
N ILE A 6 -14.24 -11.00 30.60
CA ILE A 6 -13.71 -11.72 29.43
C ILE A 6 -14.61 -11.52 28.20
N LEU A 7 -15.94 -11.55 28.38
CA LEU A 7 -16.90 -11.29 27.30
C LEU A 7 -16.80 -9.85 26.76
N LEU A 8 -16.57 -8.87 27.63
CA LEU A 8 -16.35 -7.48 27.22
C LEU A 8 -15.03 -7.32 26.45
N LEU A 9 -13.96 -7.97 26.89
CA LEU A 9 -12.67 -7.91 26.18
C LEU A 9 -12.76 -8.57 24.79
N ALA A 10 -13.40 -9.72 24.69
CA ALA A 10 -13.57 -10.45 23.43
C ALA A 10 -14.42 -9.66 22.42
N SER A 11 -15.47 -9.00 22.89
CA SER A 11 -16.31 -8.14 22.03
C SER A 11 -15.57 -6.89 21.56
N VAL A 12 -14.77 -6.25 22.43
CA VAL A 12 -13.90 -5.14 22.03
C VAL A 12 -12.87 -5.57 20.99
N LEU A 13 -12.21 -6.71 21.18
CA LEU A 13 -11.26 -7.27 20.22
C LEU A 13 -11.94 -7.64 18.90
N ALA A 14 -13.13 -8.25 18.95
CA ALA A 14 -13.90 -8.58 17.75
C ALA A 14 -14.33 -7.31 16.99
N VAL A 15 -14.71 -6.25 17.68
CA VAL A 15 -15.05 -4.95 17.06
C VAL A 15 -13.81 -4.26 16.49
N MET A 16 -12.67 -4.32 17.18
CA MET A 16 -11.40 -3.79 16.63
C MET A 16 -10.96 -4.57 15.39
N MET A 17 -11.03 -5.90 15.43
CA MET A 17 -10.70 -6.76 14.29
C MET A 17 -11.69 -6.57 13.14
N TRP A 18 -12.99 -6.44 13.42
CA TRP A 18 -14.00 -6.15 12.41
C TRP A 18 -13.80 -4.76 11.81
N ARG A 19 -13.53 -3.72 12.60
CA ARG A 19 -13.25 -2.37 12.10
C ARG A 19 -11.97 -2.31 11.25
N ARG A 20 -10.97 -3.13 11.56
CA ARG A 20 -9.76 -3.30 10.73
C ARG A 20 -10.08 -4.01 9.41
N ARG A 21 -10.97 -5.00 9.44
CA ARG A 21 -11.38 -5.81 8.26
C ARG A 21 -12.44 -5.13 7.39
N ASN A 22 -13.25 -4.24 7.96
CA ASN A 22 -14.45 -3.64 7.37
C ASN A 22 -14.31 -2.11 7.18
N ARG A 23 -13.08 -1.62 6.95
CA ARG A 23 -12.89 -0.28 6.36
C ARG A 23 -13.47 -0.32 4.95
N VAL A 24 -14.77 -0.08 4.83
CA VAL A 24 -15.41 0.26 3.57
C VAL A 24 -14.67 1.48 3.04
N THR A 25 -13.97 1.29 1.93
CA THR A 25 -13.33 2.34 1.16
C THR A 25 -14.44 3.27 0.66
N VAL A 26 -14.73 4.32 1.44
CA VAL A 26 -15.39 5.49 0.89
C VAL A 26 -14.42 6.03 -0.15
N ARG A 27 -14.76 5.88 -1.44
CA ARG A 27 -14.04 6.51 -2.55
C ARG A 27 -14.10 8.01 -2.33
N VAL A 28 -13.11 8.56 -1.65
CA VAL A 28 -12.71 9.93 -1.90
C VAL A 28 -11.91 9.84 -3.19
N GLU A 29 -12.51 10.25 -4.31
CA GLU A 29 -11.87 10.30 -5.61
C GLU A 29 -10.68 11.25 -5.57
N ILE A 30 -9.49 10.72 -5.29
CA ILE A 30 -8.25 11.28 -5.84
C ILE A 30 -7.47 10.10 -6.42
N PRO A 31 -7.77 9.67 -7.66
CA PRO A 31 -6.89 8.77 -8.37
C PRO A 31 -5.67 9.59 -8.81
N LEU A 32 -4.72 9.81 -7.90
CA LEU A 32 -3.39 10.18 -8.33
C LEU A 32 -2.78 8.94 -8.96
N PHE A 33 -2.74 8.95 -10.29
CA PHE A 33 -1.98 8.01 -11.10
C PHE A 33 -0.50 8.32 -10.88
N MET A 34 0.21 7.48 -10.15
CA MET A 34 1.62 7.69 -9.83
C MET A 34 2.41 6.37 -9.88
N PRO A 35 3.67 6.40 -10.33
CA PRO A 35 4.50 5.20 -10.41
C PRO A 35 4.56 4.48 -9.06
N VAL A 36 4.42 3.15 -9.05
CA VAL A 36 4.50 2.30 -7.84
C VAL A 36 5.79 2.51 -7.06
N GLU A 37 6.85 2.88 -7.76
CA GLU A 37 8.14 3.29 -7.24
C GLU A 37 8.02 4.48 -6.27
N ILE A 38 7.31 5.52 -6.70
CA ILE A 38 7.10 6.74 -5.91
C ILE A 38 6.15 6.43 -4.76
N GLN A 39 5.16 5.56 -4.98
CA GLN A 39 4.26 5.12 -3.91
C GLN A 39 5.03 4.36 -2.83
N ALA A 40 5.94 3.46 -3.21
CA ALA A 40 6.78 2.70 -2.30
C ALA A 40 7.73 3.62 -1.52
N GLU A 41 8.42 4.55 -2.21
CA GLU A 41 9.32 5.52 -1.58
C GLU A 41 8.58 6.47 -0.63
N ALA A 42 7.40 6.96 -1.03
CA ALA A 42 6.56 7.76 -0.15
C ALA A 42 6.12 6.96 1.09
N HIS A 43 5.84 5.66 0.92
CA HIS A 43 5.50 4.79 2.04
C HIS A 43 6.71 4.55 2.97
N ASP A 44 7.92 4.41 2.44
CA ASP A 44 9.15 4.34 3.25
C ASP A 44 9.32 5.58 4.12
N LEU A 45 9.13 6.78 3.54
CA LEU A 45 9.18 8.04 4.28
C LEU A 45 8.09 8.10 5.37
N ILE A 46 6.89 7.61 5.09
CA ILE A 46 5.80 7.54 6.08
C ILE A 46 6.17 6.62 7.25
N GLU A 47 6.73 5.45 6.99
CA GLU A 47 7.18 4.50 8.03
C GLU A 47 8.35 5.04 8.85
N ALA A 48 9.22 5.84 8.23
CA ALA A 48 10.30 6.56 8.91
C ALA A 48 9.82 7.76 9.76
N GLY A 49 8.53 8.10 9.72
CA GLY A 49 7.96 9.26 10.42
C GLY A 49 8.13 10.59 9.67
N GLU A 50 8.65 10.55 8.44
CA GLU A 50 8.92 11.71 7.58
C GLU A 50 7.72 12.05 6.68
N PHE A 51 6.52 12.15 7.28
CA PHE A 51 5.27 12.32 6.53
C PHE A 51 5.27 13.56 5.62
N ASP A 52 5.84 14.68 6.08
CA ASP A 52 5.94 15.90 5.27
C ASP A 52 6.83 15.72 4.03
N GLN A 53 7.89 14.91 4.13
CA GLN A 53 8.74 14.57 2.96
C GLN A 53 7.98 13.70 1.97
N ALA A 54 7.18 12.73 2.45
CA ALA A 54 6.31 11.94 1.60
C ALA A 54 5.32 12.82 0.81
N VAL A 55 4.72 13.83 1.47
CA VAL A 55 3.85 14.81 0.79
C VAL A 55 4.60 15.61 -0.26
N ILE A 56 5.83 16.06 0.03
CA ILE A 56 6.66 16.79 -0.94
C ILE A 56 7.00 15.91 -2.15
N LEU A 57 7.36 14.65 -1.92
CA LEU A 57 7.68 13.68 -2.97
C LEU A 57 6.48 13.46 -3.89
N ILE A 58 5.32 13.12 -3.33
CA ILE A 58 4.09 12.88 -4.10
C ILE A 58 3.69 14.13 -4.89
N ARG A 59 3.78 15.32 -4.27
CA ARG A 59 3.46 16.58 -4.93
C ARG A 59 4.33 16.82 -6.15
N LYS A 60 5.65 16.60 -6.02
CA LYS A 60 6.62 16.80 -7.10
C LYS A 60 6.41 15.78 -8.23
N ALA A 61 6.27 14.51 -7.88
CA ALA A 61 6.13 13.42 -8.84
C ALA A 61 4.80 13.47 -9.59
N GLY A 62 3.69 13.70 -8.87
CA GLY A 62 2.35 13.76 -9.45
C GLY A 62 1.98 15.13 -10.02
N GLN A 63 2.83 16.16 -9.85
CA GLN A 63 2.55 17.54 -10.25
C GLN A 63 1.20 18.09 -9.76
N VAL A 64 0.84 17.74 -8.53
CA VAL A 64 -0.46 18.05 -7.93
C VAL A 64 -0.39 19.14 -6.88
N SER A 65 -1.54 19.57 -6.37
CA SER A 65 -1.59 20.49 -5.25
C SER A 65 -1.03 19.83 -3.97
N ARG A 66 -0.61 20.67 -3.01
CA ARG A 66 -0.17 20.20 -1.69
C ARG A 66 -1.28 19.41 -0.97
N PHE A 67 -2.53 19.83 -1.13
CA PHE A 67 -3.67 19.20 -0.47
C PHE A 67 -3.94 17.79 -1.05
N GLU A 68 -3.90 17.64 -2.37
CA GLU A 68 -4.01 16.33 -3.02
C GLU A 68 -2.87 15.40 -2.60
N ALA A 69 -1.62 15.88 -2.63
CA ALA A 69 -0.47 15.10 -2.18
C ALA A 69 -0.58 14.66 -0.71
N TRP A 70 -1.12 15.53 0.17
CA TRP A 70 -1.38 15.19 1.57
C TRP A 70 -2.44 14.10 1.71
N GLN A 71 -3.52 14.17 0.92
CA GLN A 71 -4.55 13.13 0.91
C GLN A 71 -4.00 11.80 0.43
N THR A 72 -3.20 11.79 -0.63
CA THR A 72 -2.51 10.58 -1.13
C THR A 72 -1.57 10.00 -0.08
N ALA A 73 -0.74 10.83 0.57
CA ALA A 73 0.14 10.37 1.66
C ALA A 73 -0.66 9.77 2.82
N SER A 74 -1.80 10.38 3.18
CA SER A 74 -2.65 9.84 4.25
C SER A 74 -3.28 8.51 3.84
N ALA A 75 -3.71 8.37 2.58
CA ALA A 75 -4.24 7.11 2.06
C ALA A 75 -3.18 6.01 2.06
N LEU A 76 -1.94 6.31 1.64
CA LEU A 76 -0.79 5.39 1.71
C LEU A 76 -0.52 4.95 3.16
N ARG A 77 -0.53 5.87 4.11
CA ARG A 77 -0.40 5.57 5.55
C ARG A 77 -1.51 4.64 6.05
N ASP A 78 -2.72 4.76 5.49
CA ASP A 78 -3.86 3.90 5.79
C ASP A 78 -3.81 2.55 5.05
N GLY A 79 -2.76 2.29 4.27
CA GLY A 79 -2.52 1.05 3.54
C GLY A 79 -3.13 1.03 2.14
N PHE A 80 -3.68 2.12 1.64
CA PHE A 80 -4.17 2.22 0.27
C PHE A 80 -3.00 2.45 -0.71
N VAL A 81 -2.91 1.62 -1.74
CA VAL A 81 -1.96 1.79 -2.86
C VAL A 81 -2.78 2.17 -4.08
N GLY A 82 -2.45 3.30 -4.69
CA GLY A 82 -3.13 3.86 -5.86
C GLY A 82 -2.73 3.15 -7.14
N SER A 83 -3.50 3.37 -8.21
CA SER A 83 -3.19 2.83 -9.53
C SER A 83 -1.83 3.30 -10.03
N ASP A 84 -1.10 2.39 -10.66
CA ASP A 84 0.20 2.68 -11.24
C ASP A 84 0.09 3.59 -12.46
N PHE A 85 1.15 4.34 -12.74
CA PHE A 85 1.27 5.09 -14.00
C PHE A 85 2.72 5.21 -14.45
N PRO A 86 3.02 4.84 -15.72
CA PRO A 86 2.10 4.36 -16.75
C PRO A 86 1.69 2.88 -16.55
N ALA A 87 0.38 2.61 -16.48
CA ALA A 87 -0.22 1.28 -16.23
C ALA A 87 -0.12 0.30 -17.43
N ARG A 88 1.08 0.01 -17.92
CA ARG A 88 1.30 -0.98 -19.00
C ARG A 88 2.19 -2.10 -18.53
N TRP A 89 1.68 -2.90 -17.61
CA TRP A 89 2.31 -4.14 -17.22
C TRP A 89 1.77 -5.34 -18.00
N PRO A 90 2.62 -6.33 -18.32
CA PRO A 90 2.15 -7.60 -18.85
C PRO A 90 1.21 -8.30 -17.85
N GLU A 91 0.33 -9.17 -18.34
CA GLU A 91 -0.53 -9.97 -17.45
C GLU A 91 0.29 -10.87 -16.53
N ASP A 92 1.42 -11.38 -17.02
CA ASP A 92 2.41 -12.08 -16.20
C ASP A 92 3.38 -11.07 -15.57
N LEU A 93 3.32 -10.95 -14.24
CA LEU A 93 4.15 -10.02 -13.48
C LEU A 93 5.52 -10.58 -13.09
N ALA A 94 5.86 -11.82 -13.47
CA ALA A 94 7.12 -12.45 -13.06
C ALA A 94 8.35 -11.64 -13.48
N GLU A 95 8.43 -11.20 -14.74
CA GLU A 95 9.56 -10.39 -15.23
C GLU A 95 9.61 -8.98 -14.57
N PRO A 96 8.51 -8.18 -14.54
CA PRO A 96 8.49 -6.91 -13.81
C PRO A 96 8.90 -7.02 -12.34
N VAL A 97 8.36 -8.00 -11.62
CA VAL A 97 8.70 -8.24 -10.20
C VAL A 97 10.17 -8.61 -10.08
N GLY A 98 10.67 -9.49 -10.96
CA GLY A 98 12.08 -9.86 -11.01
C GLY A 98 12.99 -8.64 -11.18
N ARG A 99 12.64 -7.71 -12.06
CA ARG A 99 13.41 -6.46 -12.27
C ARG A 99 13.48 -5.61 -11.01
N PHE A 100 12.35 -5.39 -10.33
CA PHE A 100 12.35 -4.66 -9.06
C PHE A 100 13.18 -5.36 -7.97
N LEU A 101 13.14 -6.70 -7.92
CA LEU A 101 13.97 -7.47 -6.99
C LEU A 101 15.46 -7.32 -7.29
N ASP A 102 15.86 -7.34 -8.57
CA ASP A 102 17.25 -7.15 -8.98
C ASP A 102 17.79 -5.75 -8.63
N GLU A 103 16.91 -4.74 -8.62
CA GLU A 103 17.23 -3.38 -8.19
C GLU A 103 17.21 -3.21 -6.66
N GLY A 104 16.89 -4.25 -5.88
CA GLY A 104 16.72 -4.18 -4.42
C GLY A 104 15.43 -3.46 -3.98
N ARG A 105 14.48 -3.27 -4.88
CA ARG A 105 13.26 -2.46 -4.70
C ARG A 105 12.06 -3.33 -4.38
N ARG A 106 12.24 -4.20 -3.39
CA ARG A 106 11.26 -5.23 -3.05
C ARG A 106 9.87 -4.64 -2.70
N LYS A 107 9.79 -3.49 -2.03
CA LYS A 107 8.51 -2.83 -1.71
C LYS A 107 7.74 -2.37 -2.96
N ALA A 108 8.45 -1.87 -3.97
CA ALA A 108 7.84 -1.50 -5.25
C ALA A 108 7.28 -2.74 -5.96
N ALA A 109 7.98 -3.88 -5.91
CA ALA A 109 7.47 -5.15 -6.44
C ALA A 109 6.16 -5.58 -5.76
N VAL A 110 6.07 -5.45 -4.43
CA VAL A 110 4.83 -5.74 -3.69
C VAL A 110 3.72 -4.80 -4.10
N PHE A 111 3.99 -3.50 -4.22
CA PHE A 111 2.99 -2.50 -4.60
C PHE A 111 2.47 -2.73 -6.02
N LEU A 112 3.35 -3.09 -6.96
CA LEU A 112 2.96 -3.51 -8.31
C LEU A 112 1.92 -4.65 -8.27
N VAL A 113 2.21 -5.72 -7.53
CA VAL A 113 1.32 -6.89 -7.44
C VAL A 113 -0.01 -6.51 -6.80
N ARG A 114 0.00 -5.68 -5.75
CA ARG A 114 -1.23 -5.21 -5.10
C ARG A 114 -2.13 -4.44 -6.06
N VAL A 115 -1.55 -3.56 -6.87
CA VAL A 115 -2.29 -2.74 -7.83
C VAL A 115 -2.81 -3.59 -8.98
N GLU A 116 -1.95 -4.36 -9.62
CA GLU A 116 -2.28 -5.08 -10.87
C GLU A 116 -3.13 -6.32 -10.63
N LYS A 117 -3.01 -6.98 -9.47
CA LYS A 117 -3.77 -8.19 -9.13
C LYS A 117 -4.87 -7.94 -8.09
N GLY A 118 -5.02 -6.71 -7.60
CA GLY A 118 -5.98 -6.38 -6.55
C GLY A 118 -5.75 -7.17 -5.26
N MET A 119 -4.51 -7.60 -5.00
CA MET A 119 -4.16 -8.42 -3.84
C MET A 119 -4.02 -7.57 -2.59
N ASP A 120 -4.35 -8.17 -1.44
CA ASP A 120 -3.96 -7.62 -0.15
C ASP A 120 -2.43 -7.69 0.04
N ALA A 121 -1.93 -6.98 1.04
CA ALA A 121 -0.49 -6.89 1.29
C ALA A 121 0.14 -8.26 1.55
N GLU A 122 -0.51 -9.13 2.34
CA GLU A 122 0.04 -10.44 2.70
C GLU A 122 0.17 -11.36 1.48
N ARG A 123 -0.86 -11.41 0.62
CA ARG A 123 -0.82 -12.22 -0.61
C ARG A 123 0.18 -11.68 -1.62
N ALA A 124 0.28 -10.36 -1.74
CA ALA A 124 1.29 -9.74 -2.61
C ALA A 124 2.72 -10.04 -2.13
N GLU A 125 2.94 -10.00 -0.81
CA GLU A 125 4.20 -10.39 -0.18
C GLU A 125 4.55 -11.85 -0.49
N GLN A 126 3.59 -12.77 -0.34
CA GLN A 126 3.79 -14.19 -0.65
C GLN A 126 4.11 -14.40 -2.14
N PHE A 127 3.44 -13.69 -3.04
CA PHE A 127 3.70 -13.75 -4.48
C PHE A 127 5.14 -13.30 -4.80
N VAL A 128 5.57 -12.16 -4.26
CA VAL A 128 6.93 -11.65 -4.47
C VAL A 128 7.98 -12.62 -3.90
N SER A 129 7.76 -13.14 -2.69
CA SER A 129 8.65 -14.14 -2.07
C SER A 129 8.74 -15.45 -2.87
N ALA A 130 7.64 -15.88 -3.50
CA ALA A 130 7.65 -17.06 -4.36
C ALA A 130 8.52 -16.83 -5.61
N ILE A 131 8.45 -15.65 -6.22
CA ILE A 131 9.33 -15.29 -7.35
C ILE A 131 10.78 -15.19 -6.89
N GLU A 132 11.04 -14.52 -5.76
CA GLU A 132 12.37 -14.39 -5.19
C GLU A 132 13.04 -15.75 -4.90
N SER A 133 12.26 -16.73 -4.43
CA SER A 133 12.77 -18.08 -4.12
C SER A 133 12.92 -19.00 -5.34
N ALA A 134 12.29 -18.66 -6.46
CA ALA A 134 12.31 -19.47 -7.69
C ALA A 134 13.43 -19.07 -8.66
N ARG A 135 14.21 -18.04 -8.33
CA ARG A 135 15.31 -17.49 -9.12
C ARG A 135 16.66 -17.97 -8.58
#